data_AF-A0A9P9A0S7-F1
#
_entry.id   AF-A0A9P9A0S7-F1
#
_cell.length_a   1.000
_cell.length_b   1.000
_cell.length_c   1.000
_cell.angle_alpha   90.00
_cell.angle_beta   90.00
_cell.angle_gamma   90.00
#
_symmetry.space_group_name_H-M   'P 1'
#
loop_
_entity.id
_entity.type
_entity.pdbx_description
1 polymer ?
#
loop_
_entity_poly.entity_id
_entity_poly.type
_entity_poly.pdbx_seq_one_letter_code
_entity_poly.pdbx_strand_id
1 'polypeptide(L)'
;MQRMKAILRVRFRSRSHEKNTRRFGGTQAGAAAASNRIARQAFVLRAWQGYEYKDAQMLSIRAMVNELSLKSGAEYDVHLLVEIKNLSLPIWSSHSSITGVFRSGHWPVQWFSQEHPEYKFFWNWEMDVRYTGHYYELANAISKWSDKQPRKGLWERSSKFYIPSVHGTWSKFVDIVGLAAYPEGVFPPTTYEKDNYEWGVGEPADLITFNPIFDVAKSTWLHASDVTGYSTKLELPPRRCSVVAVTRMSKRLLGIMYEETWSKRHSMFPEVFPPSIALHYGLKAVYPPLPVHLDRAWNLEWLNRVFNWPTNEKESVFSFFDNAAPGFGEFNHLGSTFYFLAQFGSSLWRRWIGANEGGIGGQEWEAENGGTMCLRGALIHPVKNDGL
;
A
#
# COMPACT_ATOMS: atom_id res chain seq x y z
N MET A 1 9.54 -25.21 9.55
CA MET A 1 8.62 -24.08 9.79
C MET A 1 7.52 -24.44 10.81
N GLN A 2 7.88 -25.04 11.95
CA GLN A 2 6.92 -25.33 13.03
C GLN A 2 6.73 -24.15 14.01
N ARG A 3 7.22 -22.94 13.66
CA ARG A 3 7.51 -21.86 14.63
C ARG A 3 6.94 -20.48 14.25
N MET A 4 5.67 -20.42 13.84
CA MET A 4 4.84 -19.19 13.83
C MET A 4 3.47 -19.50 14.47
N LYS A 5 3.48 -20.07 15.67
CA LYS A 5 2.28 -20.72 16.25
C LYS A 5 1.41 -19.87 17.17
N ALA A 6 1.59 -18.55 17.22
CA ALA A 6 0.69 -17.74 18.02
C ALA A 6 0.42 -16.39 17.36
N ILE A 7 -0.71 -16.30 16.69
CA ILE A 7 -1.38 -15.06 16.29
C ILE A 7 -2.69 -15.05 17.07
N LEU A 8 -2.89 -14.05 17.94
CA LEU A 8 -4.12 -13.92 18.70
C LEU A 8 -5.24 -13.44 17.77
N ARG A 9 -6.31 -14.22 17.67
CA ARG A 9 -7.45 -13.95 16.78
C ARG A 9 -8.49 -13.10 17.48
N VAL A 10 -8.45 -11.77 17.32
CA VAL A 10 -9.58 -10.93 17.72
C VAL A 10 -10.56 -10.85 16.55
N ARG A 11 -11.53 -11.78 16.53
CA ARG A 11 -12.64 -11.78 15.56
C ARG A 11 -13.81 -10.99 16.15
N PHE A 12 -14.13 -9.83 15.59
CA PHE A 12 -15.35 -9.08 15.94
C PHE A 12 -16.66 -9.71 15.38
N ARG A 13 -16.58 -10.83 14.65
CA ARG A 13 -17.66 -11.28 13.75
C ARG A 13 -18.56 -12.42 14.24
N SER A 14 -18.14 -13.29 15.18
CA SER A 14 -18.95 -14.50 15.46
C SER A 14 -20.31 -14.19 16.08
N ARG A 15 -20.40 -13.19 16.98
CA ARG A 15 -21.64 -12.88 17.71
C ARG A 15 -22.66 -12.07 16.88
N SER A 16 -22.22 -11.25 15.93
CA SER A 16 -23.13 -10.38 15.17
C SER A 16 -23.77 -11.08 13.97
N HIS A 17 -23.07 -12.03 13.34
CA HIS A 17 -23.64 -12.82 12.24
C HIS A 17 -24.80 -13.68 12.72
N GLU A 18 -24.63 -14.48 13.78
CA GLU A 18 -25.70 -15.31 14.35
C GLU A 18 -26.91 -14.48 14.81
N LYS A 19 -26.67 -13.30 15.39
CA LYS A 19 -27.73 -12.38 15.81
C LYS A 19 -28.49 -11.78 14.64
N ASN A 20 -27.81 -11.40 13.56
CA ASN A 20 -28.46 -10.84 12.36
C ASN A 20 -29.20 -11.90 11.55
N THR A 21 -28.66 -13.12 11.44
CA THR A 21 -29.36 -14.23 10.78
C THR A 21 -30.65 -14.60 11.51
N ARG A 22 -30.66 -14.53 12.85
CA ARG A 22 -31.88 -14.71 13.66
C ARG A 22 -32.86 -13.53 13.56
N ARG A 23 -32.38 -12.31 13.34
CA ARG A 23 -33.21 -11.08 13.26
C ARG A 23 -33.93 -10.91 11.92
N PHE A 24 -33.33 -11.40 10.83
CA PHE A 24 -33.83 -11.20 9.46
C PHE A 24 -34.14 -12.52 8.72
N GLY A 25 -34.06 -13.67 9.41
CA GLY A 25 -34.26 -15.01 8.83
C GLY A 25 -35.72 -15.44 8.68
N GLY A 26 -36.63 -14.52 8.39
CA GLY A 26 -38.06 -14.80 8.29
C GLY A 26 -38.65 -14.35 6.96
N THR A 27 -38.35 -15.08 5.87
CA THR A 27 -39.25 -15.47 4.77
C THR A 27 -38.41 -16.08 3.65
N GLN A 28 -38.53 -17.40 3.46
CA GLN A 28 -38.11 -18.06 2.23
C GLN A 28 -39.17 -17.82 1.14
N ALA A 29 -38.83 -17.03 0.13
CA ALA A 29 -39.44 -17.11 -1.19
C ALA A 29 -38.42 -16.61 -2.23
N GLY A 30 -38.03 -17.48 -3.17
CA GLY A 30 -37.23 -17.11 -4.34
C GLY A 30 -35.85 -17.77 -4.44
N ALA A 31 -35.82 -19.09 -4.60
CA ALA A 31 -34.66 -19.77 -5.19
C ALA A 31 -34.65 -19.52 -6.71
N ALA A 32 -34.08 -18.41 -7.17
CA ALA A 32 -33.66 -18.18 -8.58
C ALA A 32 -32.91 -16.85 -8.73
N ALA A 33 -31.70 -16.78 -8.20
CA ALA A 33 -30.60 -16.01 -8.76
C ALA A 33 -29.34 -16.52 -8.08
N ALA A 34 -28.37 -17.05 -8.83
CA ALA A 34 -26.99 -17.04 -8.36
C ALA A 34 -26.61 -15.57 -8.22
N SER A 35 -26.94 -14.95 -7.08
CA SER A 35 -26.57 -13.58 -6.78
C SER A 35 -25.07 -13.52 -6.97
N ASN A 36 -24.58 -12.64 -7.84
CA ASN A 36 -23.16 -12.32 -7.95
C ASN A 36 -22.64 -11.97 -6.55
N ARG A 37 -22.16 -12.98 -5.80
CA ARG A 37 -21.57 -12.77 -4.49
C ARG A 37 -20.30 -11.99 -4.76
N ILE A 38 -20.33 -10.71 -4.39
CA ILE A 38 -19.16 -9.84 -4.52
C ILE A 38 -18.01 -10.54 -3.77
N ALA A 39 -16.90 -10.75 -4.47
CA ALA A 39 -15.75 -11.43 -3.91
C ALA A 39 -15.22 -10.61 -2.72
N ARG A 40 -15.16 -11.25 -1.56
CA ARG A 40 -14.83 -10.57 -0.30
C ARG A 40 -13.35 -10.19 -0.28
N GLN A 41 -13.03 -9.11 0.41
CA GLN A 41 -11.68 -8.60 0.56
C GLN A 41 -11.31 -8.48 2.04
N ALA A 42 -10.05 -8.70 2.38
CA ALA A 42 -9.55 -8.53 3.74
C ALA A 42 -8.71 -7.27 3.86
N PHE A 43 -9.04 -6.38 4.79
CA PHE A 43 -8.13 -5.36 5.29
C PHE A 43 -7.36 -5.91 6.48
N VAL A 44 -6.05 -6.09 6.33
CA VAL A 44 -5.17 -6.69 7.32
C VAL A 44 -4.30 -5.59 7.93
N LEU A 45 -4.68 -5.16 9.13
CA LEU A 45 -3.94 -4.21 9.95
C LEU A 45 -2.87 -4.98 10.74
N ARG A 46 -1.59 -4.64 10.54
CA ARG A 46 -0.47 -5.33 11.20
C ARG A 46 -0.04 -4.63 12.48
N ALA A 47 -0.07 -5.33 13.60
CA ALA A 47 0.42 -4.86 14.89
C ALA A 47 1.37 -5.87 15.53
N TRP A 48 1.97 -5.53 16.66
CA TRP A 48 2.83 -6.44 17.43
C TRP A 48 2.37 -6.57 18.89
N GLN A 49 2.87 -7.58 19.59
CA GLN A 49 2.59 -7.76 21.01
C GLN A 49 3.11 -6.57 21.83
N GLY A 50 2.23 -5.99 22.65
CA GLY A 50 2.53 -4.78 23.40
C GLY A 50 2.38 -3.49 22.57
N TYR A 51 1.78 -3.56 21.38
CA TYR A 51 1.36 -2.38 20.65
C TYR A 51 0.35 -1.58 21.48
N GLU A 52 0.68 -0.32 21.75
CA GLU A 52 -0.19 0.60 22.46
C GLU A 52 -1.16 1.27 21.49
N TYR A 53 -2.45 1.04 21.69
CA TYR A 53 -3.51 1.64 20.87
C TYR A 53 -3.97 2.94 21.52
N LYS A 54 -3.63 4.07 20.90
CA LYS A 54 -4.06 5.40 21.36
C LYS A 54 -5.52 5.67 20.99
N ASP A 55 -6.16 6.60 21.68
CA ASP A 55 -7.60 6.87 21.52
C ASP A 55 -7.97 7.27 20.08
N ALA A 56 -7.26 8.23 19.50
CA ALA A 56 -7.50 8.66 18.12
C ALA A 56 -7.27 7.54 17.11
N GLN A 57 -6.27 6.67 17.32
CA GLN A 57 -6.06 5.50 16.49
C GLN A 57 -7.19 4.47 16.65
N MET A 58 -7.69 4.22 17.86
CA MET A 58 -8.86 3.37 18.07
C MET A 58 -10.10 3.91 17.36
N LEU A 59 -10.30 5.23 17.35
CA LEU A 59 -11.37 5.87 16.59
C LEU A 59 -11.19 5.66 15.08
N SER A 60 -9.98 5.82 14.55
CA SER A 60 -9.67 5.54 13.14
C SER A 60 -9.95 4.07 12.78
N ILE A 61 -9.55 3.10 13.61
CA ILE A 61 -9.86 1.68 13.38
C ILE A 61 -11.37 1.42 13.44
N ARG A 62 -12.10 2.04 14.38
CA ARG A 62 -13.56 1.93 14.46
C ARG A 62 -14.23 2.50 13.21
N ALA A 63 -13.76 3.64 12.70
CA ALA A 63 -14.22 4.21 11.45
C ALA A 63 -13.97 3.23 10.29
N MET A 64 -12.76 2.68 10.17
CA MET A 64 -12.45 1.65 9.18
C MET A 64 -13.42 0.45 9.25
N VAL A 65 -13.67 -0.10 10.45
CA VAL A 65 -14.60 -1.23 10.62
C VAL A 65 -16.02 -0.85 10.20
N ASN A 66 -16.52 0.32 10.62
CA ASN A 66 -17.86 0.78 10.29
C ASN A 66 -18.03 0.99 8.78
N GLU A 67 -17.09 1.70 8.18
CA GLU A 67 -17.13 2.10 6.77
C GLU A 67 -16.88 0.93 5.82
N LEU A 68 -15.86 0.12 6.11
CA LEU A 68 -15.49 -1.00 5.25
C LEU A 68 -16.38 -2.21 5.48
N SER A 69 -16.71 -2.57 6.73
CA SER A 69 -17.42 -3.82 7.00
C SER A 69 -18.93 -3.64 7.09
N LEU A 70 -19.42 -2.63 7.82
CA LEU A 70 -20.86 -2.47 8.06
C LEU A 70 -21.56 -1.81 6.88
N LYS A 71 -21.04 -0.68 6.38
CA LYS A 71 -21.66 0.08 5.29
C LYS A 71 -21.62 -0.64 3.94
N SER A 72 -20.56 -1.40 3.65
CA SER A 72 -20.43 -2.15 2.38
C SER A 72 -21.23 -3.45 2.34
N GLY A 73 -21.91 -3.84 3.42
CA GLY A 73 -22.55 -5.16 3.50
C GLY A 73 -21.55 -6.32 3.60
N ALA A 74 -20.41 -6.09 4.27
CA ALA A 74 -19.31 -7.04 4.46
C ALA A 74 -18.62 -7.49 3.17
N GLU A 75 -18.57 -6.61 2.16
CA GLU A 75 -17.67 -6.70 1.00
C GLU A 75 -16.20 -6.72 1.46
N TYR A 76 -15.89 -5.94 2.49
CA TYR A 76 -14.59 -5.92 3.16
C TYR A 76 -14.72 -6.44 4.60
N ASP A 77 -13.76 -7.25 5.04
CA ASP A 77 -13.57 -7.61 6.45
C ASP A 77 -12.28 -6.98 6.98
N VAL A 78 -12.32 -6.32 8.13
CA VAL A 78 -11.14 -5.77 8.80
C VAL A 78 -10.60 -6.78 9.83
N HIS A 79 -9.31 -7.08 9.76
CA HIS A 79 -8.60 -8.02 10.61
C HIS A 79 -7.40 -7.34 11.26
N LEU A 80 -7.22 -7.55 12.57
CA LEU A 80 -5.98 -7.23 13.27
C LEU A 80 -5.08 -8.47 13.26
N LEU A 81 -3.91 -8.34 12.65
CA LEU A 81 -2.89 -9.38 12.62
C LEU A 81 -1.76 -8.99 13.57
N VAL A 82 -1.75 -9.61 14.75
CA VAL A 82 -0.82 -9.29 15.82
C VAL A 82 0.33 -10.29 15.83
N GLU A 83 1.54 -9.79 15.56
CA GLU A 83 2.77 -10.55 15.68
C GLU A 83 3.19 -10.68 17.14
N ILE A 84 3.35 -11.91 17.62
CA ILE A 84 3.80 -12.18 18.99
C ILE A 84 5.33 -12.18 19.04
N LYS A 85 5.90 -11.21 19.77
CA LYS A 85 7.35 -11.12 20.00
C LYS A 85 7.75 -12.23 20.97
N ASN A 86 8.26 -13.35 20.46
CA ASN A 86 8.82 -14.37 21.35
C ASN A 86 10.22 -13.94 21.83
N LEU A 87 10.30 -13.44 23.06
CA LEU A 87 11.53 -12.98 23.71
C LEU A 87 12.51 -14.10 24.09
N SER A 88 12.10 -15.38 24.07
CA SER A 88 12.98 -16.52 24.37
C SER A 88 13.72 -17.08 23.14
N LEU A 89 13.52 -16.49 21.97
CA LEU A 89 14.34 -16.78 20.79
C LEU A 89 15.56 -15.85 20.79
N PRO A 90 16.80 -16.37 20.65
CA PRO A 90 17.97 -15.51 20.55
C PRO A 90 17.86 -14.63 19.30
N ILE A 91 17.60 -13.34 19.50
CA ILE A 91 17.63 -12.30 18.45
C ILE A 91 19.06 -12.07 17.93
N TRP A 92 20.05 -12.60 18.65
CA TRP A 92 21.49 -12.40 18.43
C TRP A 92 22.16 -13.59 17.71
N SER A 93 21.65 -13.98 16.53
CA SER A 93 22.52 -14.63 15.53
C SER A 93 22.65 -13.66 14.36
N SER A 94 23.86 -13.13 14.20
CA SER A 94 24.23 -11.89 13.52
C SER A 94 23.77 -11.76 12.05
N HIS A 95 23.60 -10.48 11.63
CA HIS A 95 23.16 -9.98 10.32
C HIS A 95 21.67 -10.18 10.02
N SER A 96 20.85 -9.18 10.40
CA SER A 96 19.41 -9.03 10.12
C SER A 96 18.71 -10.32 9.68
N SER A 97 18.33 -11.16 10.66
CA SER A 97 17.61 -12.40 10.41
C SER A 97 16.52 -12.19 9.36
N ILE A 98 16.50 -13.05 8.33
CA ILE A 98 15.47 -13.04 7.29
C ILE A 98 14.05 -13.12 7.87
N THR A 99 13.91 -13.65 9.09
CA THR A 99 12.63 -13.77 9.79
C THR A 99 12.26 -12.54 10.61
N GLY A 100 13.14 -11.54 10.74
CA GLY A 100 12.89 -10.35 11.54
C GLY A 100 11.77 -9.50 10.98
N VAL A 101 11.04 -8.81 11.87
CA VAL A 101 9.85 -7.97 11.57
C VAL A 101 10.06 -7.04 10.37
N PHE A 102 11.27 -6.51 10.21
CA PHE A 102 11.65 -5.60 9.14
C PHE A 102 11.79 -6.27 7.76
N ARG A 103 12.16 -7.55 7.68
CA ARG A 103 12.31 -8.29 6.41
C ARG A 103 11.13 -9.20 6.08
N SER A 104 10.49 -9.79 7.08
CA SER A 104 9.43 -10.78 6.91
C SER A 104 8.02 -10.19 6.93
N GLY A 105 7.86 -8.86 6.86
CA GLY A 105 6.58 -8.20 7.12
C GLY A 105 5.39 -8.70 6.27
N HIS A 106 5.63 -9.25 5.08
CA HIS A 106 4.58 -9.80 4.21
C HIS A 106 4.29 -11.29 4.48
N TRP A 107 5.15 -12.02 5.21
CA TRP A 107 4.95 -13.44 5.55
C TRP A 107 3.70 -13.71 6.38
N PRO A 108 3.37 -12.90 7.41
CA PRO A 108 2.10 -13.06 8.12
C PRO A 108 0.89 -12.93 7.19
N VAL A 109 0.95 -12.03 6.20
CA VAL A 109 -0.13 -11.82 5.22
C VAL A 109 -0.21 -12.99 4.23
N GLN A 110 0.93 -13.53 3.79
CA GLN A 110 0.97 -14.75 2.98
C GLN A 110 0.30 -15.92 3.71
N TRP A 111 0.71 -16.18 4.96
CA TRP A 111 0.10 -17.22 5.79
C TRP A 111 -1.40 -16.97 5.98
N PHE A 112 -1.79 -15.74 6.33
CA PHE A 112 -3.20 -15.37 6.49
C PHE A 112 -4.02 -15.65 5.21
N SER A 113 -3.45 -15.41 4.03
CA SER A 113 -4.14 -15.68 2.76
C SER A 113 -4.36 -17.17 2.47
N GLN A 114 -3.49 -18.05 2.97
CA GLN A 114 -3.67 -19.50 2.86
C GLN A 114 -4.78 -19.99 3.80
N GLU A 115 -4.84 -19.47 5.02
CA GLU A 115 -5.86 -19.81 6.02
C GLU A 115 -7.24 -19.20 5.73
N HIS A 116 -7.29 -18.18 4.87
CA HIS A 116 -8.50 -17.47 4.50
C HIS A 116 -8.77 -17.50 3.00
N PRO A 117 -9.06 -18.69 2.42
CA PRO A 117 -9.26 -18.85 0.99
C PRO A 117 -10.51 -18.13 0.47
N GLU A 118 -11.41 -17.67 1.34
CA GLU A 118 -12.62 -16.93 1.02
C GLU A 118 -12.38 -15.51 0.46
N TYR A 119 -11.19 -14.93 0.68
CA TYR A 119 -10.86 -13.60 0.17
C TYR A 119 -10.13 -13.68 -1.16
N LYS A 120 -10.47 -12.75 -2.08
CA LYS A 120 -9.78 -12.61 -3.37
C LYS A 120 -8.64 -11.60 -3.32
N PHE A 121 -8.76 -10.59 -2.46
CA PHE A 121 -7.79 -9.52 -2.29
C PHE A 121 -7.51 -9.24 -0.80
N PHE A 122 -6.28 -8.85 -0.51
CA PHE A 122 -5.75 -8.60 0.81
C PHE A 122 -5.07 -7.24 0.83
N TRP A 123 -5.59 -6.31 1.61
CA TRP A 123 -5.00 -5.01 1.85
C TRP A 123 -4.05 -5.12 3.04
N ASN A 124 -2.75 -5.05 2.78
CA ASN A 124 -1.75 -4.93 3.83
C ASN A 124 -1.70 -3.47 4.26
N TRP A 125 -2.15 -3.19 5.48
CA TRP A 125 -2.33 -1.83 5.98
C TRP A 125 -1.48 -1.60 7.22
N GLU A 126 -0.75 -0.49 7.26
CA GLU A 126 0.08 -0.11 8.40
C GLU A 126 -0.72 0.70 9.42
N MET A 127 -0.39 0.50 10.69
CA MET A 127 -1.14 1.07 11.82
C MET A 127 -1.01 2.59 11.95
N ASP A 128 -0.05 3.20 11.28
CA ASP A 128 0.26 4.62 11.26
C ASP A 128 -0.14 5.30 9.94
N VAL A 129 -0.92 4.63 9.09
CA VAL A 129 -1.60 5.27 7.96
C VAL A 129 -2.96 5.81 8.43
N ARG A 130 -3.29 7.03 8.01
CA ARG A 130 -4.60 7.66 8.22
C ARG A 130 -5.20 8.12 6.90
N TYR A 131 -6.52 8.24 6.89
CA TYR A 131 -7.25 8.86 5.80
C TYR A 131 -8.32 9.78 6.39
N THR A 132 -8.38 11.03 5.91
CA THR A 132 -9.37 12.02 6.39
C THR A 132 -10.72 11.92 5.66
N GLY A 133 -10.83 11.04 4.67
CA GLY A 133 -12.08 10.73 3.98
C GLY A 133 -12.67 9.38 4.41
N HIS A 134 -13.55 8.84 3.57
CA HIS A 134 -14.22 7.57 3.82
C HIS A 134 -13.45 6.38 3.23
N TYR A 135 -13.02 5.43 4.06
CA TYR A 135 -12.17 4.28 3.69
C TYR A 135 -12.79 3.38 2.61
N TYR A 136 -14.10 3.10 2.68
CA TYR A 136 -14.79 2.36 1.60
C TYR A 136 -14.71 3.08 0.25
N GLU A 137 -14.95 4.40 0.23
CA GLU A 137 -14.92 5.17 -1.01
C GLU A 137 -13.51 5.18 -1.59
N LEU A 138 -12.48 5.34 -0.76
CA LEU A 138 -11.08 5.23 -1.15
C LEU A 138 -10.77 3.85 -1.76
N ALA A 139 -11.04 2.77 -1.03
CA ALA A 139 -10.72 1.40 -1.45
C ALA A 139 -11.46 0.99 -2.73
N ASN A 140 -12.74 1.36 -2.83
CA ASN A 140 -13.59 1.10 -3.99
C ASN A 140 -13.16 1.93 -5.21
N ALA A 141 -12.88 3.22 -5.03
CA ALA A 141 -12.43 4.10 -6.11
C ALA A 141 -11.09 3.64 -6.68
N ILE A 142 -10.12 3.35 -5.80
CA ILE A 142 -8.81 2.82 -6.19
C ILE A 142 -8.98 1.52 -6.98
N SER A 143 -9.75 0.56 -6.45
CA SER A 143 -9.96 -0.74 -7.11
C SER A 143 -10.59 -0.56 -8.49
N LYS A 144 -11.71 0.17 -8.59
CA LYS A 144 -12.40 0.41 -9.87
C LYS A 144 -11.54 1.15 -10.88
N TRP A 145 -10.72 2.10 -10.41
CA TRP A 145 -9.82 2.84 -11.27
C TRP A 145 -8.69 1.95 -11.79
N SER A 146 -8.09 1.12 -10.93
CA SER A 146 -7.00 0.20 -11.29
C SER A 146 -7.46 -0.88 -12.28
N ASP A 147 -8.69 -1.38 -12.12
CA ASP A 147 -9.26 -2.39 -13.01
C ASP A 147 -9.40 -1.84 -14.44
N LYS A 148 -9.66 -0.54 -14.61
CA LYS A 148 -9.76 0.13 -15.92
C LYS A 148 -8.41 0.39 -16.60
N GLN A 149 -7.28 0.21 -15.91
CA GLN A 149 -5.98 0.50 -16.51
C GLN A 149 -5.54 -0.61 -17.49
N PRO A 150 -5.10 -0.28 -18.70
CA PRO A 150 -4.51 -1.25 -19.62
C PRO A 150 -3.12 -1.66 -19.16
N ARG A 151 -2.67 -2.86 -19.55
CA ARG A 151 -1.32 -3.36 -19.26
C ARG A 151 -0.24 -2.62 -20.07
N LYS A 152 -0.56 -2.15 -21.28
CA LYS A 152 0.33 -1.33 -22.10
C LYS A 152 0.75 -0.06 -21.36
N GLY A 153 2.06 0.17 -21.23
CA GLY A 153 2.65 1.33 -20.55
C GLY A 153 2.39 1.41 -19.03
N LEU A 154 1.87 0.34 -18.42
CA LEU A 154 1.38 0.38 -17.04
C LEU A 154 2.51 0.54 -16.02
N TRP A 155 3.64 -0.12 -16.25
CA TRP A 155 4.81 -0.03 -15.39
C TRP A 155 5.42 1.36 -15.43
N GLU A 156 5.47 1.97 -16.61
CA GLU A 156 5.99 3.32 -16.82
C GLU A 156 5.10 4.33 -16.09
N ARG A 157 3.78 4.25 -16.27
CA ARG A 157 2.82 5.12 -15.55
C ARG A 157 2.86 4.89 -14.05
N SER A 158 2.97 3.64 -13.61
CA SER A 158 3.02 3.31 -12.18
C SER A 158 4.35 3.71 -11.54
N SER A 159 5.40 3.97 -12.32
CA SER A 159 6.71 4.44 -11.81
C SER A 159 6.78 5.96 -11.60
N LYS A 160 5.70 6.69 -11.89
CA LYS A 160 5.65 8.16 -11.87
C LYS A 160 4.52 8.68 -10.97
N PHE A 161 4.72 9.87 -10.43
CA PHE A 161 3.69 10.64 -9.75
C PHE A 161 2.83 11.38 -10.77
N TYR A 162 1.51 11.18 -10.72
CA TYR A 162 0.58 12.06 -11.43
C TYR A 162 0.32 13.32 -10.62
N ILE A 163 0.62 14.47 -11.23
CA ILE A 163 0.51 15.79 -10.60
C ILE A 163 -0.45 16.62 -11.45
N PRO A 164 -1.72 16.78 -11.03
CA PRO A 164 -2.76 17.42 -11.85
C PRO A 164 -2.37 18.80 -12.38
N SER A 165 -1.72 19.63 -11.56
CA SER A 165 -1.28 20.97 -11.97
C SER A 165 -0.18 20.96 -13.05
N VAL A 166 0.57 19.86 -13.19
CA VAL A 166 1.62 19.69 -14.20
C VAL A 166 1.06 19.01 -15.44
N HIS A 167 0.35 17.89 -15.26
CA HIS A 167 -0.02 16.99 -16.35
C HIS A 167 -1.42 17.26 -16.91
N GLY A 168 -2.25 18.03 -16.21
CA GLY A 168 -3.62 18.31 -16.59
C GLY A 168 -4.55 17.14 -16.31
N THR A 169 -4.95 16.41 -17.36
CA THR A 169 -5.84 15.24 -17.23
C THR A 169 -5.03 13.94 -17.21
N TRP A 170 -5.63 12.86 -16.68
CA TRP A 170 -4.99 11.55 -16.70
C TRP A 170 -4.65 11.07 -18.13
N SER A 171 -5.51 11.36 -19.11
CA SER A 171 -5.23 11.01 -20.51
C SER A 171 -3.95 11.68 -21.02
N LYS A 172 -3.78 12.99 -20.75
CA LYS A 172 -2.55 13.70 -21.12
C LYS A 172 -1.33 13.14 -20.41
N PHE A 173 -1.47 12.73 -19.15
CA PHE A 173 -0.39 12.05 -18.43
C PHE A 173 0.00 10.72 -19.07
N VAL A 174 -0.97 9.93 -19.55
CA VAL A 174 -0.70 8.69 -20.29
C VAL A 174 0.12 8.97 -21.55
N ASP A 175 -0.16 10.06 -22.26
CA ASP A 175 0.57 10.45 -23.47
C ASP A 175 1.99 10.95 -23.18
N ILE A 176 2.19 11.63 -22.05
CA ILE A 176 3.50 12.15 -21.61
C ILE A 176 4.43 11.02 -21.15
N VAL A 177 3.89 10.04 -20.43
CA VAL A 177 4.69 8.92 -19.93
C VAL A 177 5.01 7.99 -21.09
N GLY A 178 6.26 8.06 -21.55
CA GLY A 178 6.78 7.23 -22.61
C GLY A 178 6.49 5.74 -22.41
N LEU A 179 6.37 5.03 -23.52
CA LEU A 179 6.02 3.62 -23.56
C LEU A 179 7.28 2.75 -23.67
N ALA A 180 7.34 1.66 -22.91
CA ALA A 180 8.36 0.62 -23.07
C ALA A 180 7.68 -0.73 -23.37
N ALA A 181 8.44 -1.71 -23.88
CA ALA A 181 7.94 -3.04 -24.22
C ALA A 181 7.32 -3.76 -23.01
N TYR A 182 6.55 -4.82 -23.28
CA TYR A 182 6.06 -5.70 -22.23
C TYR A 182 7.22 -6.37 -21.46
N PRO A 183 7.08 -6.58 -20.13
CA PRO A 183 8.09 -7.33 -19.39
C PRO A 183 8.34 -8.71 -20.01
N GLU A 184 9.56 -9.21 -19.87
CA GLU A 184 9.89 -10.57 -20.30
C GLU A 184 9.05 -11.61 -19.55
N GLY A 185 8.76 -12.74 -20.21
CA GLY A 185 7.96 -13.82 -19.63
C GLY A 185 6.45 -13.53 -19.59
N VAL A 186 6.01 -12.42 -20.17
CA VAL A 186 4.60 -12.08 -20.31
C VAL A 186 4.11 -12.42 -21.71
N PHE A 187 2.94 -13.06 -21.81
CA PHE A 187 2.38 -13.54 -23.07
C PHE A 187 1.12 -12.72 -23.43
N PRO A 188 1.27 -11.52 -24.03
CA PRO A 188 0.15 -10.70 -24.46
C PRO A 188 -0.61 -11.35 -25.63
N PRO A 189 -1.91 -11.05 -25.81
CA PRO A 189 -2.70 -11.56 -26.94
C PRO A 189 -2.27 -10.99 -28.29
N THR A 190 -1.51 -9.89 -28.31
CA THR A 190 -1.01 -9.22 -29.51
C THR A 190 0.33 -8.52 -29.21
N THR A 191 1.01 -8.00 -30.24
CA THR A 191 2.29 -7.28 -30.06
C THR A 191 2.07 -5.93 -29.38
N TYR A 192 3.13 -5.39 -28.78
CA TYR A 192 3.04 -4.11 -28.08
C TYR A 192 2.55 -2.97 -28.99
N GLU A 193 3.01 -2.94 -30.24
CA GLU A 193 2.67 -1.92 -31.23
C GLU A 193 1.19 -2.01 -31.63
N LYS A 194 0.66 -3.22 -31.74
CA LYS A 194 -0.72 -3.49 -32.17
C LYS A 194 -1.75 -3.37 -31.05
N ASP A 195 -1.32 -3.43 -29.79
CA ASP A 195 -2.23 -3.27 -28.66
C ASP A 195 -2.71 -1.82 -28.54
N ASN A 196 -4.00 -1.60 -28.80
CA ASN A 196 -4.64 -0.29 -28.67
C ASN A 196 -5.13 -0.03 -27.22
N TYR A 197 -4.31 -0.38 -26.23
CA TYR A 197 -4.62 -0.25 -24.81
C TYR A 197 -5.86 -1.04 -24.39
N GLU A 198 -6.08 -2.21 -24.99
CA GLU A 198 -7.26 -3.04 -24.71
C GLU A 198 -6.94 -4.12 -23.69
N TRP A 199 -5.72 -4.67 -23.76
CA TRP A 199 -5.36 -5.80 -22.94
C TRP A 199 -5.24 -5.43 -21.45
N GLY A 200 -5.93 -6.21 -20.62
CA GLY A 200 -5.97 -6.05 -19.17
C GLY A 200 -6.99 -5.02 -18.68
N VAL A 201 -7.72 -4.31 -19.56
CA VAL A 201 -8.84 -3.45 -19.14
C VAL A 201 -9.98 -4.32 -18.58
N GLY A 202 -10.49 -3.96 -17.41
CA GLY A 202 -11.47 -4.75 -16.66
C GLY A 202 -10.87 -5.92 -15.86
N GLU A 203 -9.60 -6.27 -16.08
CA GLU A 203 -8.88 -7.23 -15.25
C GLU A 203 -8.49 -6.58 -13.92
N PRO A 204 -8.85 -7.18 -12.76
CA PRO A 204 -8.41 -6.65 -11.49
C PRO A 204 -6.89 -6.70 -11.31
N ALA A 205 -6.31 -5.61 -10.79
CA ALA A 205 -4.88 -5.56 -10.50
C ALA A 205 -4.46 -6.60 -9.42
N ASP A 206 -3.39 -7.33 -9.66
CA ASP A 206 -2.79 -8.23 -8.66
C ASP A 206 -2.09 -7.48 -7.55
N LEU A 207 -1.48 -6.34 -7.87
CA LEU A 207 -0.83 -5.47 -6.92
C LEU A 207 -1.35 -4.04 -7.11
N ILE A 208 -1.80 -3.42 -6.03
CA ILE A 208 -1.97 -1.97 -5.95
C ILE A 208 -1.01 -1.46 -4.88
N THR A 209 -0.18 -0.49 -5.23
CA THR A 209 0.74 0.17 -4.29
C THR A 209 0.25 1.58 -3.96
N PHE A 210 0.80 2.15 -2.89
CA PHE A 210 0.45 3.49 -2.43
C PHE A 210 1.56 4.53 -2.63
N ASN A 211 2.68 4.12 -3.23
CA ASN A 211 3.68 4.96 -3.86
C ASN A 211 4.01 4.40 -5.26
N PRO A 212 4.71 5.17 -6.11
CA PRO A 212 5.17 4.68 -7.38
C PRO A 212 6.01 3.42 -7.29
N ILE A 213 5.89 2.58 -8.32
CA ILE A 213 6.62 1.33 -8.49
C ILE A 213 7.88 1.61 -9.31
N PHE A 214 8.92 2.12 -8.64
CA PHE A 214 10.15 2.54 -9.31
C PHE A 214 11.13 1.38 -9.53
N ASP A 215 12.03 1.55 -10.48
CA ASP A 215 13.15 0.65 -10.73
C ASP A 215 14.28 0.96 -9.75
N VAL A 216 14.56 0.05 -8.82
CA VAL A 216 15.60 0.28 -7.81
C VAL A 216 17.00 0.36 -8.42
N ALA A 217 17.22 -0.25 -9.59
CA ALA A 217 18.48 -0.17 -10.31
C ALA A 217 18.73 1.24 -10.87
N LYS A 218 17.72 2.11 -10.91
CA LYS A 218 17.82 3.51 -11.34
C LYS A 218 17.82 4.50 -10.17
N SER A 219 18.19 4.03 -8.98
CA SER A 219 18.22 4.83 -7.75
C SER A 219 19.33 4.35 -6.83
N THR A 220 19.77 5.19 -5.90
CA THR A 220 20.69 4.78 -4.82
C THR A 220 19.93 4.34 -3.57
N TRP A 221 18.73 3.76 -3.73
CA TRP A 221 17.89 3.39 -2.60
C TRP A 221 18.53 2.29 -1.74
N LEU A 222 18.41 2.41 -0.41
CA LEU A 222 19.22 1.66 0.57
C LEU A 222 19.18 0.14 0.42
N HIS A 223 18.00 -0.43 0.12
CA HIS A 223 17.82 -1.87 -0.02
C HIS A 223 17.72 -2.32 -1.48
N ALA A 224 18.26 -1.53 -2.43
CA ALA A 224 18.23 -1.85 -3.86
C ALA A 224 18.88 -3.22 -4.16
N SER A 225 19.91 -3.59 -3.40
CA SER A 225 20.62 -4.87 -3.53
C SER A 225 20.07 -5.99 -2.63
N ASP A 226 19.01 -5.76 -1.84
CA ASP A 226 18.50 -6.73 -0.87
C ASP A 226 17.72 -7.88 -1.54
N VAL A 227 18.45 -8.93 -1.91
CA VAL A 227 17.90 -10.22 -2.35
C VAL A 227 18.47 -11.34 -1.50
N THR A 228 17.66 -12.33 -1.17
CA THR A 228 18.10 -13.54 -0.46
C THR A 228 17.63 -14.78 -1.19
N GLY A 229 18.49 -15.81 -1.25
CA GLY A 229 18.20 -17.11 -1.87
C GLY A 229 18.46 -17.20 -3.37
N TYR A 230 18.69 -16.07 -4.05
CA TYR A 230 19.05 -16.04 -5.46
C TYR A 230 20.52 -16.44 -5.68
N SER A 231 20.82 -17.01 -6.84
CA SER A 231 22.19 -17.38 -7.23
C SER A 231 23.11 -16.17 -7.27
N THR A 232 24.24 -16.24 -6.58
CA THR A 232 25.29 -15.21 -6.62
C THR A 232 26.16 -15.28 -7.89
N LYS A 233 25.98 -16.31 -8.72
CA LYS A 233 26.69 -16.48 -10.00
C LYS A 233 25.99 -15.77 -11.17
N LEU A 234 24.76 -15.32 -10.96
CA LEU A 234 23.95 -14.65 -11.98
C LEU A 234 23.81 -13.17 -11.61
N GLU A 235 23.44 -12.36 -12.59
CA GLU A 235 23.01 -10.99 -12.32
C GLU A 235 21.82 -10.97 -11.37
N LEU A 236 21.74 -9.88 -10.59
CA LEU A 236 20.61 -9.67 -9.69
C LEU A 236 19.32 -9.60 -10.51
N PRO A 237 18.24 -10.27 -10.09
CA PRO A 237 16.99 -10.23 -10.81
C PRO A 237 16.49 -8.77 -10.93
N PRO A 238 15.74 -8.42 -12.00
CA PRO A 238 15.10 -7.12 -12.11
C PRO A 238 14.24 -6.84 -10.88
N ARG A 239 14.32 -5.64 -10.31
CA ARG A 239 13.63 -5.32 -9.05
C ARG A 239 12.83 -4.05 -9.18
N ARG A 240 11.66 -4.08 -8.56
CA ARG A 240 10.76 -2.94 -8.44
C ARG A 240 10.47 -2.71 -6.97
N CYS A 241 10.34 -1.45 -6.59
CA CYS A 241 10.06 -1.06 -5.21
C CYS A 241 8.91 -0.06 -5.16
N SER A 242 8.12 -0.14 -4.10
CA SER A 242 7.21 0.93 -3.67
C SER A 242 7.43 1.14 -2.18
N VAL A 243 8.03 2.28 -1.84
CA VAL A 243 8.28 2.67 -0.44
C VAL A 243 6.96 2.81 0.31
N VAL A 244 6.97 2.50 1.61
CA VAL A 244 5.79 2.26 2.46
C VAL A 244 5.08 0.98 2.01
N ALA A 245 5.16 -0.08 2.82
CA ALA A 245 4.69 -1.42 2.46
C ALA A 245 3.15 -1.55 2.49
N VAL A 246 2.40 -0.49 2.22
CA VAL A 246 0.94 -0.47 2.14
C VAL A 246 0.51 -0.86 0.73
N THR A 247 -0.25 -1.96 0.62
CA THR A 247 -0.61 -2.54 -0.68
C THR A 247 -1.97 -3.23 -0.66
N ARG A 248 -2.59 -3.40 -1.83
CA ARG A 248 -3.59 -4.45 -2.08
C ARG A 248 -2.94 -5.55 -2.91
N MET A 249 -2.95 -6.78 -2.43
CA MET A 249 -2.42 -7.94 -3.12
C MET A 249 -3.53 -8.94 -3.45
N SER A 250 -3.51 -9.53 -4.64
CA SER A 250 -4.40 -10.64 -4.99
C SER A 250 -3.97 -11.93 -4.28
N LYS A 251 -4.92 -12.84 -4.07
CA LYS A 251 -4.64 -14.20 -3.61
C LYS A 251 -3.60 -14.90 -4.51
N ARG A 252 -3.64 -14.66 -5.81
CA ARG A 252 -2.68 -15.19 -6.79
C ARG A 252 -1.26 -14.70 -6.51
N LEU A 253 -1.07 -13.39 -6.35
CA LEU A 253 0.24 -12.81 -6.03
C LEU A 253 0.78 -13.36 -4.70
N LEU A 254 -0.04 -13.40 -3.64
CA LEU A 254 0.39 -13.95 -2.35
C LEU A 254 0.74 -15.44 -2.40
N GLY A 255 0.04 -16.22 -3.22
CA GLY A 255 0.38 -17.62 -3.47
C GLY A 255 1.73 -17.79 -4.16
N ILE A 256 2.02 -16.96 -5.18
CA ILE A 256 3.32 -16.98 -5.88
C ILE A 256 4.45 -16.55 -4.93
N MET A 257 4.24 -15.47 -4.18
CA MET A 257 5.19 -15.02 -3.14
C MET A 257 5.46 -16.14 -2.14
N TYR A 258 4.43 -16.89 -1.74
CA TYR A 258 4.56 -18.01 -0.81
C TYR A 258 5.43 -19.11 -1.41
N GLU A 259 5.21 -19.50 -2.66
CA GLU A 259 6.04 -20.51 -3.34
C GLU A 259 7.49 -20.05 -3.54
N GLU A 260 7.72 -18.78 -3.86
CA GLU A 260 9.06 -18.18 -3.95
C GLU A 260 9.81 -18.30 -2.61
N THR A 261 9.15 -17.93 -1.50
CA THR A 261 9.77 -18.01 -0.16
C THR A 261 9.88 -19.45 0.36
N TRP A 262 8.84 -20.27 0.19
CA TRP A 262 8.76 -21.61 0.77
C TRP A 262 9.52 -22.66 -0.03
N SER A 263 9.33 -22.70 -1.35
CA SER A 263 9.94 -23.72 -2.21
C SER A 263 11.34 -23.28 -2.65
N LYS A 264 11.46 -22.05 -3.17
CA LYS A 264 12.71 -21.55 -3.78
C LYS A 264 13.65 -20.84 -2.81
N ARG A 265 13.20 -20.55 -1.58
CA ARG A 265 13.95 -19.78 -0.56
C ARG A 265 14.28 -18.35 -1.00
N HIS A 266 13.56 -17.82 -1.97
CA HIS A 266 13.71 -16.47 -2.46
C HIS A 266 12.93 -15.48 -1.60
N SER A 267 13.59 -14.39 -1.22
CA SER A 267 12.96 -13.26 -0.55
C SER A 267 13.68 -11.96 -0.91
N MET A 268 12.98 -10.85 -0.77
CA MET A 268 13.53 -9.50 -0.87
C MET A 268 12.97 -8.65 0.27
N PHE A 269 13.44 -7.41 0.38
CA PHE A 269 12.88 -6.43 1.31
C PHE A 269 11.35 -6.25 1.08
N PRO A 270 10.51 -6.02 2.12
CA PRO A 270 9.04 -6.01 1.98
C PRO A 270 8.47 -5.03 0.95
N GLU A 271 9.14 -3.90 0.71
CA GLU A 271 8.74 -2.90 -0.28
C GLU A 271 9.16 -3.27 -1.71
N VAL A 272 10.13 -4.19 -1.84
CA VAL A 272 10.68 -4.67 -3.10
C VAL A 272 10.00 -5.98 -3.54
N PHE A 273 9.68 -6.86 -2.59
CA PHE A 273 9.27 -8.22 -2.91
C PHE A 273 7.96 -8.29 -3.69
N PRO A 274 6.81 -7.72 -3.23
CA PRO A 274 5.57 -7.81 -3.99
C PRO A 274 5.66 -7.18 -5.39
N PRO A 275 6.22 -5.97 -5.59
CA PRO A 275 6.37 -5.41 -6.92
C PRO A 275 7.31 -6.22 -7.83
N SER A 276 8.40 -6.76 -7.29
CA SER A 276 9.35 -7.56 -8.08
C SER A 276 8.76 -8.90 -8.49
N ILE A 277 8.04 -9.59 -7.60
CA ILE A 277 7.32 -10.82 -7.95
C ILE A 277 6.21 -10.53 -8.97
N ALA A 278 5.49 -9.41 -8.84
CA ALA A 278 4.52 -9.02 -9.84
C ALA A 278 5.15 -8.78 -11.22
N LEU A 279 6.35 -8.19 -11.27
CA LEU A 279 7.12 -8.02 -12.51
C LEU A 279 7.54 -9.37 -13.09
N HIS A 280 8.19 -10.24 -12.31
CA HIS A 280 8.76 -11.52 -12.76
C HIS A 280 7.71 -12.47 -13.32
N TYR A 281 6.48 -12.40 -12.80
CA TYR A 281 5.39 -13.28 -13.18
C TYR A 281 4.35 -12.61 -14.10
N GLY A 282 4.65 -11.41 -14.63
CA GLY A 282 3.75 -10.72 -15.56
C GLY A 282 2.40 -10.31 -14.97
N LEU A 283 2.32 -10.13 -13.67
CA LEU A 283 1.09 -9.76 -12.97
C LEU A 283 0.75 -8.28 -13.17
N LYS A 284 -0.53 -7.94 -13.03
CA LYS A 284 -0.97 -6.55 -13.20
C LYS A 284 -0.66 -5.76 -11.93
N ALA A 285 0.37 -4.93 -11.95
CA ALA A 285 0.75 -4.05 -10.84
C ALA A 285 0.46 -2.58 -11.18
N VAL A 286 -0.18 -1.86 -10.26
CA VAL A 286 -0.69 -0.51 -10.49
C VAL A 286 -0.38 0.40 -9.31
N TYR A 287 0.14 1.61 -9.60
CA TYR A 287 0.09 2.73 -8.67
C TYR A 287 -1.00 3.73 -9.14
N PRO A 288 -2.08 3.93 -8.37
CA PRO A 288 -3.16 4.85 -8.71
C PRO A 288 -2.83 6.30 -8.28
N PRO A 289 -3.46 7.31 -8.91
CA PRO A 289 -3.52 8.66 -8.35
C PRO A 289 -4.16 8.65 -6.97
N LEU A 290 -3.40 9.06 -5.96
CA LEU A 290 -3.84 9.10 -4.57
C LEU A 290 -4.00 10.54 -4.09
N PRO A 291 -4.88 10.79 -3.09
CA PRO A 291 -5.05 12.10 -2.50
C PRO A 291 -3.90 12.45 -1.55
N VAL A 292 -2.73 12.69 -2.12
CA VAL A 292 -1.50 13.11 -1.41
C VAL A 292 -1.28 14.59 -1.67
N HIS A 293 -1.01 15.35 -0.61
CA HIS A 293 -0.88 16.80 -0.67
C HIS A 293 0.51 17.25 -0.23
N LEU A 294 0.91 18.46 -0.65
CA LEU A 294 2.18 19.08 -0.27
C LEU A 294 1.93 20.31 0.61
N ASP A 295 2.85 20.57 1.53
CA ASP A 295 2.83 21.69 2.47
C ASP A 295 3.06 23.07 1.85
N ARG A 296 3.48 23.12 0.57
CA ARG A 296 3.87 24.35 -0.12
C ARG A 296 3.57 24.29 -1.61
N ALA A 297 3.41 25.46 -2.22
CA ALA A 297 3.36 25.60 -3.67
C ALA A 297 4.77 25.50 -4.26
N TRP A 298 5.07 24.42 -4.97
CA TRP A 298 6.33 24.28 -5.71
C TRP A 298 6.24 24.96 -7.07
N ASN A 299 7.37 25.41 -7.61
CA ASN A 299 7.47 25.63 -9.05
C ASN A 299 7.16 24.31 -9.77
N LEU A 300 6.20 24.33 -10.71
CA LEU A 300 5.63 23.13 -11.30
C LEU A 300 6.63 22.35 -12.16
N GLU A 301 7.51 23.06 -12.89
CA GLU A 301 8.56 22.45 -13.69
C GLU A 301 9.58 21.76 -12.79
N TRP A 302 10.02 22.45 -11.73
CA TRP A 302 10.94 21.89 -10.74
C TRP A 302 10.35 20.67 -10.02
N LEU A 303 9.09 20.76 -9.59
CA LEU A 303 8.37 19.65 -8.97
C LEU A 303 8.34 18.41 -9.88
N ASN A 304 7.99 18.61 -11.15
CA ASN A 304 7.95 17.51 -12.11
C ASN A 304 9.34 16.94 -12.41
N ARG A 305 10.37 17.78 -12.50
CA ARG A 305 11.77 17.32 -12.63
C ARG A 305 12.15 16.41 -11.46
N VAL A 306 11.96 16.88 -10.23
CA VAL A 306 12.36 16.16 -9.01
C VAL A 306 11.60 14.84 -8.87
N PHE A 307 10.27 14.86 -8.97
CA PHE A 307 9.45 13.68 -8.68
C PHE A 307 9.36 12.68 -9.83
N ASN A 308 9.49 13.13 -11.10
CA ASN A 308 9.27 12.27 -12.26
C ASN A 308 10.45 12.14 -13.20
N TRP A 309 11.37 13.10 -13.27
CA TRP A 309 12.42 13.13 -14.30
C TRP A 309 13.80 13.45 -13.72
N PRO A 310 14.32 12.60 -12.82
CA PRO A 310 15.69 12.74 -12.33
C PRO A 310 16.68 12.56 -13.48
N THR A 311 17.77 13.32 -13.49
CA THR A 311 18.77 13.24 -14.58
C THR A 311 19.75 12.08 -14.40
N ASN A 312 19.84 11.55 -13.18
CA ASN A 312 20.68 10.42 -12.82
C ASN A 312 20.12 9.72 -11.55
N GLU A 313 20.69 8.57 -11.21
CA GLU A 313 20.23 7.75 -10.08
C GLU A 313 20.26 8.49 -8.74
N LYS A 314 21.27 9.35 -8.49
CA LYS A 314 21.40 10.10 -7.23
C LYS A 314 20.35 11.21 -7.09
N GLU A 315 19.80 11.69 -8.20
CA GLU A 315 18.73 12.68 -8.21
C GLU A 315 17.32 12.09 -8.09
N SER A 316 17.18 10.75 -8.10
CA SER A 316 15.88 10.11 -7.89
C SER A 316 15.28 10.55 -6.56
N VAL A 317 13.97 10.84 -6.56
CA VAL A 317 13.22 11.19 -5.33
C VAL A 317 13.17 10.03 -4.32
N PHE A 318 13.56 8.82 -4.73
CA PHE A 318 13.70 7.64 -3.89
C PHE A 318 15.15 7.36 -3.47
N SER A 319 16.12 8.22 -3.79
CA SER A 319 17.52 7.95 -3.47
C SER A 319 17.82 8.21 -1.99
N PHE A 320 18.48 7.23 -1.37
CA PHE A 320 18.91 7.24 0.03
C PHE A 320 20.41 7.60 0.11
N PHE A 321 20.82 8.06 1.30
CA PHE A 321 22.17 8.55 1.62
C PHE A 321 23.29 7.54 1.28
N ASP A 322 24.28 8.00 0.51
CA ASP A 322 25.63 7.42 0.44
C ASP A 322 26.64 8.51 0.81
N ASN A 323 27.65 8.16 1.61
CA ASN A 323 28.66 9.07 2.19
C ASN A 323 29.51 9.82 1.15
N ALA A 324 29.31 9.59 -0.16
CA ALA A 324 30.13 10.11 -1.25
C ALA A 324 29.50 11.29 -2.03
N ALA A 325 28.22 11.63 -1.86
CA ALA A 325 27.62 12.84 -2.45
C ALA A 325 26.28 13.20 -1.80
N PRO A 326 25.93 14.50 -1.63
CA PRO A 326 24.60 14.90 -1.19
C PRO A 326 23.54 14.54 -2.24
N GLY A 327 22.77 13.48 -1.97
CA GLY A 327 21.54 13.13 -2.67
C GLY A 327 20.44 12.91 -1.64
N PHE A 328 19.67 13.97 -1.35
CA PHE A 328 18.56 13.92 -0.40
C PHE A 328 17.23 13.73 -1.13
N GLY A 329 17.16 12.76 -2.06
CA GLY A 329 15.98 12.51 -2.88
C GLY A 329 14.72 12.38 -2.03
N GLU A 330 14.81 11.54 -1.01
CA GLU A 330 13.69 11.26 -0.11
C GLU A 330 13.29 12.45 0.78
N PHE A 331 14.16 13.45 0.99
CA PHE A 331 13.82 14.65 1.77
C PHE A 331 12.84 15.56 1.03
N ASN A 332 12.73 15.42 -0.29
CA ASN A 332 11.70 16.12 -1.05
C ASN A 332 10.28 15.72 -0.59
N HIS A 333 10.13 14.57 0.07
CA HIS A 333 8.88 14.11 0.66
C HIS A 333 8.59 14.66 2.07
N LEU A 334 9.48 15.43 2.70
CA LEU A 334 9.24 15.96 4.07
C LEU A 334 7.93 16.76 4.16
N GLY A 335 7.63 17.53 3.11
CA GLY A 335 6.42 18.33 2.98
C GLY A 335 5.20 17.57 2.44
N SER A 336 5.31 16.26 2.18
CA SER A 336 4.20 15.43 1.70
C SER A 336 3.29 15.01 2.85
N THR A 337 2.02 14.74 2.57
CA THR A 337 1.16 14.04 3.52
C THR A 337 1.47 12.55 3.58
N PHE A 338 2.05 11.97 2.53
CA PHE A 338 2.31 10.53 2.43
C PHE A 338 3.72 10.26 1.92
N TYR A 339 4.57 9.73 2.79
CA TYR A 339 5.85 9.05 2.53
C TYR A 339 6.42 8.55 3.85
N PHE A 340 7.50 7.76 3.91
CA PHE A 340 8.02 7.33 5.23
C PHE A 340 8.72 8.46 6.02
N LEU A 341 9.36 9.41 5.34
CA LEU A 341 9.98 10.60 5.95
C LEU A 341 9.06 11.81 6.03
N ALA A 342 7.80 11.72 5.59
CA ALA A 342 6.88 12.84 5.64
C ALA A 342 6.71 13.36 7.08
N GLN A 343 6.86 14.68 7.27
CA GLN A 343 6.63 15.32 8.57
C GLN A 343 5.32 16.09 8.57
N PHE A 344 5.01 16.75 7.45
CA PHE A 344 3.81 17.56 7.29
C PHE A 344 2.53 16.77 7.56
N GLY A 345 2.41 15.55 7.02
CA GLY A 345 1.22 14.73 7.20
C GLY A 345 0.84 14.48 8.66
N SER A 346 1.83 14.18 9.50
CA SER A 346 1.64 13.96 10.94
C SER A 346 1.11 15.21 11.64
N SER A 347 1.71 16.37 11.39
CA SER A 347 1.26 17.64 11.98
C SER A 347 -0.11 18.05 11.46
N LEU A 348 -0.41 17.81 10.19
CA LEU A 348 -1.72 18.05 9.59
C LEU A 348 -2.81 17.19 10.24
N TRP A 349 -2.54 15.90 10.48
CA TRP A 349 -3.48 15.00 11.15
C TRP A 349 -3.84 15.49 12.55
N ARG A 350 -2.84 15.84 13.37
CA ARG A 350 -3.04 16.32 14.74
C ARG A 350 -3.90 17.57 14.78
N ARG A 351 -3.61 18.55 13.92
CA ARG A 351 -4.43 19.76 13.78
C ARG A 351 -5.85 19.45 13.34
N TRP A 352 -6.02 18.50 12.41
CA TRP A 352 -7.34 18.12 11.90
C TRP A 352 -8.23 17.45 12.95
N ILE A 353 -7.66 16.66 13.86
CA ILE A 353 -8.41 16.06 14.96
C ILE A 353 -8.57 17.00 16.18
N GLY A 354 -8.18 18.27 16.05
CA GLY A 354 -8.36 19.29 17.07
C GLY A 354 -7.23 19.40 18.10
N ALA A 355 -6.05 18.82 17.86
CA ALA A 355 -4.88 19.05 18.71
C ALA A 355 -4.12 20.32 18.32
N ASN A 356 -3.51 21.00 19.30
CA ASN A 356 -2.61 22.12 19.04
C ASN A 356 -1.23 21.60 18.64
N GLU A 357 -0.75 22.02 17.47
CA GLU A 357 0.58 21.66 16.96
C GLU A 357 1.26 22.91 16.40
N GLY A 358 2.25 23.41 17.14
CA GLY A 358 3.01 24.59 16.75
C GLY A 358 2.16 25.88 16.77
N GLY A 359 1.22 25.99 17.72
CA GLY A 359 0.36 27.16 17.88
C GLY A 359 -0.81 27.21 16.89
N ILE A 360 -1.07 26.11 16.16
CA ILE A 360 -2.17 25.99 15.19
C ILE A 360 -3.02 24.78 15.59
N GLY A 361 -4.35 24.94 15.53
CA GLY A 361 -5.32 23.94 15.99
C GLY A 361 -5.53 23.98 17.51
N GLY A 362 -6.41 23.12 18.02
CA GLY A 362 -6.85 23.20 19.41
C GLY A 362 -8.02 24.17 19.60
N GLN A 363 -8.77 23.97 20.68
CA GLN A 363 -10.03 24.66 20.94
C GLN A 363 -9.92 26.18 20.91
N GLU A 364 -8.86 26.76 21.49
CA GLU A 364 -8.64 28.20 21.52
C GLU A 364 -8.38 28.76 20.11
N TRP A 365 -7.45 28.14 19.37
CA TRP A 365 -7.13 28.55 18.01
C TRP A 365 -8.35 28.41 17.09
N GLU A 366 -9.09 27.30 17.18
CA GLU A 366 -10.30 27.07 16.39
C GLU A 366 -11.40 28.08 16.71
N ALA A 367 -11.58 28.46 17.97
CA ALA A 367 -12.55 29.50 18.36
C ALA A 367 -12.22 30.87 17.74
N GLU A 368 -10.92 31.20 17.63
CA GLU A 368 -10.46 32.46 17.03
C GLU A 368 -10.40 32.42 15.50
N ASN A 369 -10.28 31.24 14.89
CA ASN A 369 -9.99 31.06 13.46
C ASN A 369 -11.13 30.39 12.67
N GLY A 370 -12.37 30.50 13.15
CA GLY A 370 -13.56 30.10 12.38
C GLY A 370 -13.95 28.62 12.48
N GLY A 371 -13.47 27.92 13.50
CA GLY A 371 -13.86 26.57 13.88
C GLY A 371 -12.88 25.48 13.44
N THR A 372 -13.36 24.24 13.47
CA THR A 372 -12.59 23.03 13.17
C THR A 372 -12.12 22.99 11.72
N MET A 373 -10.92 22.45 11.50
CA MET A 373 -10.34 22.31 10.16
C MET A 373 -11.15 21.38 9.24
N CYS A 374 -11.52 21.88 8.06
CA CYS A 374 -12.14 21.08 7.00
C CYS A 374 -11.11 20.68 5.93
N LEU A 375 -10.82 19.38 5.80
CA LEU A 375 -9.92 18.86 4.78
C LEU A 375 -10.68 18.05 3.73
N ARG A 376 -10.22 18.13 2.47
CA ARG A 376 -10.54 17.09 1.48
C ARG A 376 -9.93 15.76 1.94
N GLY A 377 -10.39 14.66 1.36
CA GLY A 377 -9.73 13.36 1.57
C GLY A 377 -8.24 13.49 1.34
N ALA A 378 -7.45 13.08 2.33
CA ALA A 378 -6.01 13.15 2.35
C ALA A 378 -5.48 11.85 2.94
N LEU A 379 -4.61 11.17 2.19
CA LEU A 379 -3.88 10.02 2.71
C LEU A 379 -2.66 10.51 3.46
N ILE A 380 -2.52 10.06 4.70
CA ILE A 380 -1.54 10.57 5.65
C ILE A 380 -0.68 9.42 6.17
N HIS A 381 0.63 9.53 6.01
CA HIS A 381 1.62 8.63 6.57
C HIS A 381 2.98 9.35 6.70
N PRO A 382 3.70 9.15 7.81
CA PRO A 382 3.32 8.36 8.98
C PRO A 382 2.55 9.19 10.01
N VAL A 383 1.70 8.54 10.81
CA VAL A 383 1.12 9.08 12.06
C VAL A 383 1.51 8.15 13.21
N LYS A 384 2.68 8.41 13.79
CA LYS A 384 3.22 7.63 14.93
C LYS A 384 2.65 8.09 16.27
N ASN A 385 2.25 9.36 16.37
CA ASN A 385 1.60 9.93 17.54
C ASN A 385 0.45 10.84 17.12
N ASP A 386 -0.71 10.62 17.74
CA ASP A 386 -1.92 11.39 17.49
C ASP A 386 -1.98 12.69 18.32
N GLY A 387 -1.06 12.92 19.25
CA GLY A 387 -0.89 14.23 19.93
C GLY A 387 -1.98 14.62 20.92
N LEU A 388 -2.93 13.72 21.18
CA LEU A 388 -3.93 13.79 22.25
C LEU A 388 -3.54 12.88 23.41
#